data_AF-A0AAN6WIQ8-F1
#
_entry.id   AF-A0AAN6WIQ8-F1
#
_cell.length_a   1.000
_cell.length_b   1.000
_cell.length_c   1.000
_cell.angle_alpha   90.00
_cell.angle_beta   90.00
_cell.angle_gamma   90.00
#
_symmetry.space_group_name_H-M   'P 1'
#
loop_
_entity.id
_entity.type
_entity.pdbx_description
1 polymer ?
#
loop_
_entity_poly.entity_id
_entity_poly.type
_entity_poly.pdbx_seq_one_letter_code
_entity_poly.pdbx_strand_id
1 'polypeptide(L)'
;MSQITDRRVGCALLLLYHTPPAVGRAMDAHYYYPHKRETEQRSGAGPQLNIADPNGQIALLWTSIAIAVFTSLIQGLITTVVTISEESNLWTFRFRIARYEHIWWTAVSSLLTVSFALIVLSFLAGNSQDSLGVLALSTATTIGIVRYAIPAWRNRFYIENRWLAWTGPSRTAIRREFRDLCGDKAQWERLSRAYPERKVVAAPSDSWGLTLVPPPGLWEDPTAILGKFMDAPLDNFLAPGGDYPCVFDDGSMNNGGGSVSLLWGEAIGFRRRVSRAIAAMPKNLLSSRPTTINEYNGEGLCLALGILGRNKGLRPYLLVYDSSDKWKKERGIVRHDDKTSVSGALENGSSWAPRANKVMRSHYGHAIQDQYGGLPEAYRDAALELALILLDIGRKLLKIWLRQEMEQQDLNVNLWMSARRGMSSSKEVGGVSHPKAEDKQLDALYRASYASMIISINYLVLPKGGAAPVRPDLTCFALLYLAESAVQLDSSTGKWVQGPGAGKPAWWDHGWVKARLQSEQQSLKEGWQNPAAWLLGLKEFPIELDHRNHPDWPRVVYEATAKTG
;
A
#
# COMPACT_ATOMS: atom_id res chain seq x y z
N MET A 1 45.44 -3.18 -4.54
CA MET A 1 46.28 -2.45 -3.57
C MET A 1 45.33 -1.82 -2.55
N SER A 2 45.12 -2.50 -1.42
CA SER A 2 45.61 -2.11 -0.07
C SER A 2 44.78 -0.94 0.49
N GLN A 3 43.90 -1.11 1.49
CA GLN A 3 44.19 -1.71 2.79
C GLN A 3 42.92 -2.22 3.48
N ILE A 4 43.02 -3.41 4.05
CA ILE A 4 42.08 -4.04 4.99
C ILE A 4 42.47 -3.59 6.39
N THR A 5 41.52 -3.10 7.18
CA THR A 5 41.65 -3.08 8.65
C THR A 5 40.38 -3.62 9.29
N ASP A 6 40.56 -4.83 9.79
CA ASP A 6 39.73 -5.63 10.66
C ASP A 6 39.84 -5.11 12.10
N ARG A 7 38.72 -4.98 12.84
CA ARG A 7 38.71 -4.85 14.32
C ARG A 7 37.33 -5.19 14.93
N ARG A 8 37.19 -6.47 15.27
CA ARG A 8 36.68 -7.08 16.54
C ARG A 8 35.46 -6.46 17.27
N VAL A 9 34.38 -7.24 17.23
CA VAL A 9 33.62 -7.85 18.35
C VAL A 9 33.77 -7.23 19.76
N GLY A 10 32.62 -6.83 20.33
CA GLY A 10 32.42 -6.59 21.76
C GLY A 10 30.95 -6.63 22.15
N CYS A 11 30.49 -7.76 22.67
CA CYS A 11 29.22 -7.91 23.41
C CYS A 11 29.31 -7.21 24.78
N ALA A 12 28.25 -6.53 25.21
CA ALA A 12 27.94 -6.39 26.64
C ALA A 12 26.44 -6.10 26.87
N LEU A 13 25.79 -7.10 27.45
CA LEU A 13 24.43 -7.12 27.98
C LEU A 13 24.43 -6.42 29.35
N LEU A 14 23.56 -5.43 29.56
CA LEU A 14 23.43 -4.70 30.83
C LEU A 14 22.23 -5.27 31.62
N LEU A 15 22.53 -5.97 32.71
CA LEU A 15 21.59 -6.38 33.76
C LEU A 15 21.85 -5.54 35.02
N LEU A 16 20.83 -4.82 35.47
CA LEU A 16 20.84 -4.03 36.70
C LEU A 16 20.41 -4.91 37.88
N TYR A 17 21.31 -5.07 38.86
CA TYR A 17 21.01 -5.53 40.21
C TYR A 17 20.97 -4.32 41.15
N HIS A 18 19.91 -4.23 41.95
CA HIS A 18 19.81 -3.33 43.10
C HIS A 18 19.87 -4.15 44.40
N THR A 19 20.82 -3.82 45.26
CA THR A 19 20.84 -4.13 46.71
C THR A 19 21.13 -2.85 47.48
N PRO A 20 20.58 -2.69 48.69
CA PRO A 20 21.32 -2.04 49.77
C PRO A 20 21.13 -2.80 51.13
N PRO A 21 21.73 -2.37 52.26
CA PRO A 21 22.89 -3.05 52.82
C PRO A 21 22.71 -3.54 54.27
N ALA A 22 23.76 -4.21 54.74
CA ALA A 22 23.93 -4.85 56.05
C ALA A 22 23.93 -3.89 57.26
N VAL A 23 23.55 -4.44 58.43
CA VAL A 23 24.07 -4.06 59.75
C VAL A 23 24.25 -5.34 60.58
N GLY A 24 25.44 -5.54 61.14
CA GLY A 24 25.84 -6.77 61.83
C GLY A 24 25.70 -6.74 63.35
N ARG A 25 26.07 -7.86 63.98
CA ARG A 25 26.83 -7.95 65.24
C ARG A 25 27.24 -9.40 65.51
N ALA A 26 28.44 -9.52 66.05
CA ALA A 26 29.11 -10.75 66.46
C ALA A 26 28.51 -11.38 67.72
N MET A 27 28.63 -12.70 67.87
CA MET A 27 29.03 -13.33 69.13
C MET A 27 29.42 -14.80 68.94
N ASP A 28 30.28 -15.23 69.86
CA ASP A 28 31.14 -16.41 69.87
C ASP A 28 30.47 -17.79 69.99
N ALA A 29 31.33 -18.78 69.77
CA ALA A 29 31.43 -20.07 70.46
C ALA A 29 30.46 -21.19 70.02
N HIS A 30 31.01 -22.24 69.41
CA HIS A 30 31.45 -23.45 70.12
C HIS A 30 31.85 -24.53 69.11
N TYR A 31 32.99 -25.17 69.39
CA TYR A 31 33.38 -26.43 68.76
C TYR A 31 32.29 -27.49 68.98
N TYR A 32 31.76 -28.05 67.89
CA TYR A 32 31.07 -29.33 67.91
C TYR A 32 31.34 -30.04 66.59
N TYR A 33 32.10 -31.14 66.64
CA TYR A 33 32.12 -32.16 65.60
C TYR A 33 30.80 -32.92 65.64
N PRO A 34 30.17 -33.20 64.49
CA PRO A 34 29.36 -34.39 64.39
C PRO A 34 29.83 -35.26 63.21
N HIS A 35 30.17 -36.49 63.58
CA HIS A 35 29.90 -37.73 62.87
C HIS A 35 29.40 -37.63 61.41
N LYS A 36 30.18 -38.27 60.53
CA LYS A 36 29.67 -38.97 59.35
C LYS A 36 28.40 -39.74 59.72
N ARG A 37 27.25 -39.20 59.31
CA ARG A 37 26.07 -40.01 59.00
C ARG A 37 26.07 -40.17 57.50
N GLU A 38 26.10 -41.41 57.04
CA GLU A 38 25.60 -41.77 55.72
C GLU A 38 24.15 -41.31 55.67
N THR A 39 23.92 -40.13 55.09
CA THR A 39 22.61 -39.77 54.58
C THR A 39 22.38 -40.69 53.39
N GLU A 40 21.56 -41.73 53.61
CA GLU A 40 20.72 -42.28 52.55
C GLU A 40 20.24 -41.08 51.72
N GLN A 41 20.67 -41.02 50.46
CA GLN A 41 19.98 -40.26 49.43
C GLN A 41 18.59 -40.89 49.33
N ARG A 42 17.68 -40.49 50.22
CA ARG A 42 16.27 -40.40 49.88
C ARG A 42 16.24 -39.40 48.76
N SER A 43 16.31 -39.91 47.52
CA SER A 43 15.80 -39.25 46.34
C SER A 43 14.42 -38.73 46.71
N GLY A 44 14.37 -37.46 47.10
CA GLY A 44 13.15 -36.77 47.45
C GLY A 44 12.30 -36.77 46.19
N ALA A 45 11.43 -37.77 46.08
CA ALA A 45 10.33 -37.74 45.15
C ALA A 45 9.59 -36.45 45.51
N GLY A 46 9.69 -35.46 44.62
CA GLY A 46 8.85 -34.27 44.69
C GLY A 46 7.38 -34.68 44.74
N PRO A 47 6.45 -33.76 45.03
CA PRO A 47 5.04 -34.09 45.12
C PRO A 47 4.58 -34.82 43.85
N GLN A 48 4.35 -36.13 43.97
CA GLN A 48 3.82 -36.97 42.91
C GLN A 48 2.30 -36.87 42.97
N LEU A 49 1.70 -36.43 41.88
CA LEU A 49 0.26 -36.42 41.77
C LEU A 49 -0.18 -37.79 41.24
N ASN A 50 -0.99 -38.54 42.01
CA ASN A 50 -1.60 -39.80 41.58
C ASN A 50 -2.71 -39.54 40.53
N ILE A 51 -2.33 -39.00 39.38
CA ILE A 51 -3.26 -38.58 38.31
C ILE A 51 -3.50 -39.72 37.30
N ALA A 52 -2.58 -40.67 37.16
CA ALA A 52 -2.69 -41.75 36.18
C ALA A 52 -1.90 -43.01 36.57
N ASP A 53 -2.45 -44.18 36.23
CA ASP A 53 -1.76 -45.47 36.27
C ASP A 53 -0.48 -45.44 35.40
N PRO A 54 0.51 -46.33 35.63
CA PRO A 54 1.76 -46.36 34.87
C PRO A 54 1.57 -46.35 33.33
N ASN A 55 0.53 -47.04 32.84
CA ASN A 55 0.17 -47.04 31.43
C ASN A 55 -0.32 -45.66 30.94
N GLY A 56 -1.05 -44.92 31.77
CA GLY A 56 -1.48 -43.56 31.48
C GLY A 56 -0.32 -42.56 31.47
N GLN A 57 0.68 -42.73 32.32
CA GLN A 57 1.89 -41.89 32.35
C GLN A 57 2.69 -42.03 31.05
N ILE A 58 2.87 -43.27 30.59
CA ILE A 58 3.54 -43.60 29.32
C ILE A 58 2.71 -43.08 28.14
N ALA A 59 1.38 -43.23 28.17
CA ALA A 59 0.51 -42.72 27.12
C ALA A 59 0.57 -41.18 26.99
N LEU A 60 0.60 -40.45 28.11
CA LEU A 60 0.75 -38.99 28.12
C LEU A 60 2.08 -38.55 27.51
N LEU A 61 3.18 -39.25 27.83
CA LEU A 61 4.50 -38.98 27.25
C LEU A 61 4.50 -39.17 25.73
N TRP A 62 4.08 -40.34 25.24
CA TRP A 62 4.09 -40.62 23.80
C TRP A 62 3.15 -39.71 23.03
N THR A 63 2.02 -39.33 23.62
CA THR A 63 1.11 -38.35 23.01
C THR A 63 1.76 -36.98 22.90
N SER A 64 2.47 -36.53 23.95
CA SER A 64 3.23 -35.27 23.90
C SER A 64 4.28 -35.27 22.78
N ILE A 65 5.07 -36.35 22.67
CA ILE A 65 6.09 -36.53 21.63
C ILE A 65 5.44 -36.54 20.25
N ALA A 66 4.37 -37.31 20.06
CA ALA A 66 3.66 -37.39 18.78
C ALA A 66 3.15 -36.02 18.32
N ILE A 67 2.56 -35.22 19.23
CA ILE A 67 2.12 -33.86 18.93
C ILE A 67 3.30 -32.96 18.58
N ALA A 68 4.41 -33.04 19.30
CA ALA A 68 5.61 -32.23 19.03
C ALA A 68 6.22 -32.54 17.66
N VAL A 69 6.36 -33.82 17.31
CA VAL A 69 6.86 -34.27 16.00
C VAL A 69 5.93 -33.81 14.89
N PHE A 70 4.61 -34.00 15.04
CA PHE A 70 3.62 -33.53 14.08
C PHE A 70 3.67 -32.02 13.88
N THR A 71 3.81 -31.26 14.98
CA THR A 71 3.93 -29.80 14.92
C THR A 71 5.20 -29.35 14.21
N SER A 72 6.32 -30.05 14.43
CA SER A 72 7.60 -29.79 13.73
C SER A 72 7.49 -30.04 12.23
N LEU A 73 6.78 -31.11 11.82
CA LEU A 73 6.50 -31.40 10.41
C LEU A 73 5.65 -30.30 9.76
N ILE A 74 4.59 -29.85 10.44
CA ILE A 74 3.76 -28.73 9.95
C ILE A 74 4.60 -27.46 9.80
N GLN A 75 5.41 -27.13 10.80
CA GLN A 75 6.26 -25.95 10.75
C GLN A 75 7.24 -26.02 9.57
N GLY A 76 7.92 -27.16 9.38
CA GLY A 76 8.83 -27.38 8.25
C GLY A 76 8.13 -27.29 6.89
N LEU A 77 6.90 -27.81 6.79
CA LEU A 77 6.09 -27.70 5.58
C LEU A 77 5.74 -26.23 5.28
N ILE A 78 5.27 -25.47 6.28
CA ILE A 78 4.93 -24.04 6.12
C ILE A 78 6.14 -23.25 5.63
N THR A 79 7.30 -23.41 6.28
CA THR A 79 8.52 -22.68 5.89
C THR A 79 8.96 -23.04 4.48
N THR A 80 8.92 -24.34 4.13
CA THR A 80 9.29 -24.81 2.78
C THR A 80 8.35 -24.26 1.71
N VAL A 81 7.04 -24.27 1.96
CA VAL A 81 6.04 -23.70 1.03
C VAL A 81 6.29 -22.20 0.84
N VAL A 82 6.58 -21.45 1.90
CA VAL A 82 6.92 -20.02 1.80
C VAL A 82 8.17 -19.80 0.96
N THR A 83 9.25 -20.53 1.24
CA THR A 83 10.53 -20.42 0.50
C THR A 83 10.35 -20.74 -0.98
N ILE A 84 9.72 -21.88 -1.32
CA ILE A 84 9.47 -22.26 -2.72
C ILE A 84 8.63 -21.21 -3.43
N SER A 85 7.63 -20.64 -2.75
CA SER A 85 6.76 -19.61 -3.33
C SER A 85 7.52 -18.33 -3.66
N GLU A 86 8.46 -17.93 -2.82
CA GLU A 86 9.31 -16.76 -3.04
C GLU A 86 10.37 -17.01 -4.13
N GLU A 87 11.03 -18.17 -4.11
CA GLU A 87 12.03 -18.57 -5.12
C GLU A 87 11.41 -18.75 -6.51
N SER A 88 10.19 -19.27 -6.58
CA SER A 88 9.46 -19.49 -7.84
C SER A 88 8.66 -18.26 -8.31
N ASN A 89 8.80 -17.10 -7.64
CA ASN A 89 8.05 -15.87 -7.94
C ASN A 89 6.51 -16.02 -7.91
N LEU A 90 5.98 -16.97 -7.11
CA LEU A 90 4.55 -17.20 -6.92
C LEU A 90 3.95 -16.19 -5.93
N TRP A 91 4.14 -14.90 -6.22
CA TRP A 91 3.89 -13.82 -5.27
C TRP A 91 2.41 -13.65 -4.89
N THR A 92 1.49 -13.89 -5.82
CA THR A 92 0.04 -13.89 -5.50
C THR A 92 -0.29 -14.98 -4.48
N PHE A 93 0.24 -16.18 -4.66
CA PHE A 93 0.11 -17.25 -3.68
C PHE A 93 0.77 -16.88 -2.35
N ARG A 94 2.02 -16.38 -2.36
CA ARG A 94 2.79 -15.95 -1.17
C ARG A 94 2.06 -14.90 -0.32
N PHE A 95 1.49 -13.87 -0.95
CA PHE A 95 0.79 -12.83 -0.19
C PHE A 95 -0.53 -13.33 0.36
N ARG A 96 -1.22 -14.23 -0.37
CA ARG A 96 -2.46 -14.83 0.11
C ARG A 96 -2.22 -15.72 1.33
N ILE A 97 -1.17 -16.56 1.29
CA ILE A 97 -0.79 -17.37 2.46
C ILE A 97 -0.42 -16.49 3.64
N ALA A 98 0.27 -15.36 3.39
CA ALA A 98 0.66 -14.40 4.43
C ALA A 98 -0.54 -13.95 5.28
N ARG A 99 -1.70 -13.74 4.65
CA ARG A 99 -2.92 -13.25 5.34
C ARG A 99 -3.35 -14.16 6.48
N TYR A 100 -3.02 -15.45 6.40
CA TYR A 100 -3.39 -16.45 7.40
C TYR A 100 -2.22 -16.88 8.29
N GLU A 101 -1.02 -16.29 8.14
CA GLU A 101 0.16 -16.60 8.98
C GLU A 101 -0.15 -16.58 10.48
N HIS A 102 -0.92 -15.58 10.93
CA HIS A 102 -1.32 -15.45 12.34
C HIS A 102 -2.15 -16.64 12.83
N ILE A 103 -3.01 -17.23 11.99
CA ILE A 103 -3.82 -18.40 12.35
C ILE A 103 -2.93 -19.63 12.48
N TRP A 104 -2.00 -19.83 11.55
CA TRP A 104 -1.14 -21.01 11.52
C TRP A 104 -0.14 -21.01 12.67
N TRP A 105 0.48 -19.86 12.94
CA TRP A 105 1.37 -19.72 14.09
C TRP A 105 0.63 -19.85 15.42
N THR A 106 -0.65 -19.48 15.48
CA THR A 106 -1.49 -19.77 16.65
C THR A 106 -1.71 -21.27 16.78
N ALA A 107 -2.10 -21.97 15.71
CA ALA A 107 -2.30 -23.41 15.74
C ALA A 107 -1.03 -24.16 16.17
N VAL A 108 0.13 -23.82 15.59
CA VAL A 108 1.45 -24.35 15.98
C VAL A 108 1.73 -24.09 17.46
N SER A 109 1.52 -22.86 17.93
CA SER A 109 1.76 -22.51 19.34
C SER A 109 0.81 -23.22 20.30
N SER A 110 -0.45 -23.40 19.92
CA SER A 110 -1.43 -24.15 20.70
C SER A 110 -1.07 -25.63 20.79
N LEU A 111 -0.66 -26.26 19.69
CA LEU A 111 -0.20 -27.66 19.69
C LEU A 111 1.05 -27.85 20.56
N LEU A 112 2.02 -26.94 20.47
CA LEU A 112 3.19 -26.94 21.35
C LEU A 112 2.80 -26.76 22.83
N THR A 113 1.85 -25.89 23.13
CA THR A 113 1.35 -25.67 24.49
C THR A 113 0.66 -26.92 25.05
N VAL A 114 -0.15 -27.60 24.23
CA VAL A 114 -0.78 -28.88 24.62
C VAL A 114 0.28 -29.95 24.86
N SER A 115 1.25 -30.10 23.94
CA SER A 115 2.38 -31.00 24.11
C SER A 115 3.17 -30.72 25.38
N PHE A 116 3.43 -29.44 25.69
CA PHE A 116 4.09 -29.00 26.90
C PHE A 116 3.27 -29.29 28.18
N ALA A 117 1.96 -29.09 28.15
CA ALA A 117 1.10 -29.45 29.29
C ALA A 117 1.12 -30.97 29.55
N LEU A 118 1.05 -31.78 28.49
CA LEU A 118 1.07 -33.24 28.59
C LEU A 118 2.40 -33.77 29.15
N ILE A 119 3.54 -33.20 28.74
CA ILE A 119 4.85 -33.63 29.29
C ILE A 119 5.01 -33.20 30.75
N VAL A 120 4.51 -32.02 31.14
CA VAL A 120 4.50 -31.59 32.55
C VAL A 120 3.62 -32.50 33.38
N LEU A 121 2.43 -32.89 32.88
CA LEU A 121 1.56 -33.85 33.56
C LEU A 121 2.21 -35.23 33.69
N SER A 122 2.90 -35.72 32.65
CA SER A 122 3.66 -36.97 32.70
C SER A 122 4.78 -36.90 33.74
N PHE A 123 5.54 -35.79 33.77
CA PHE A 123 6.60 -35.55 34.73
C PHE A 123 6.08 -35.51 36.18
N LEU A 124 4.99 -34.76 36.43
CA LEU A 124 4.35 -34.67 37.75
C LEU A 124 3.69 -35.99 38.20
N ALA A 125 3.30 -36.85 37.25
CA ALA A 125 2.77 -38.18 37.54
C ALA A 125 3.87 -39.20 37.90
N GLY A 126 5.15 -38.81 37.89
CA GLY A 126 6.26 -39.65 38.35
C GLY A 126 7.25 -40.04 37.26
N ASN A 127 7.05 -39.62 36.01
CA ASN A 127 8.01 -39.84 34.92
C ASN A 127 9.16 -38.82 34.95
N SER A 128 9.95 -38.84 36.03
CA SER A 128 10.96 -37.82 36.34
C SER A 128 12.23 -37.92 35.48
N GLN A 129 12.36 -38.95 34.64
CA GLN A 129 13.52 -39.14 33.78
C GLN A 129 13.57 -38.16 32.58
N ASP A 130 12.47 -37.47 32.25
CA ASP A 130 12.37 -36.63 31.06
C ASP A 130 12.41 -35.11 31.33
N SER A 131 13.28 -34.69 32.26
CA SER A 131 13.47 -33.25 32.58
C SER A 131 13.99 -32.44 31.38
N LEU A 132 14.79 -33.07 30.50
CA LEU A 132 15.29 -32.46 29.28
C LEU A 132 14.17 -32.20 28.26
N GLY A 133 13.22 -33.14 28.10
CA GLY A 133 12.06 -32.96 27.23
C GLY A 133 11.17 -31.81 27.68
N VAL A 134 10.93 -31.68 28.99
CA VAL A 134 10.18 -30.55 29.58
C VAL A 134 10.87 -29.23 29.26
N LEU A 135 12.19 -29.14 29.46
CA LEU A 135 12.96 -27.93 29.15
C LEU A 135 12.95 -27.59 27.65
N ALA A 136 13.16 -28.58 26.78
CA ALA A 136 13.16 -28.41 25.34
C ALA A 136 11.79 -27.92 24.82
N LEU A 137 10.69 -28.56 25.26
CA LEU A 137 9.34 -28.17 24.87
C LEU A 137 8.94 -26.82 25.45
N SER A 138 9.33 -26.49 26.69
CA SER A 138 9.10 -25.15 27.25
C SER A 138 9.77 -24.08 26.39
N THR A 139 11.05 -24.27 26.03
CA THR A 139 11.83 -23.35 25.20
C THR A 139 11.22 -23.21 23.81
N ALA A 140 10.88 -24.33 23.17
CA ALA A 140 10.26 -24.34 21.84
C ALA A 140 8.89 -23.63 21.85
N THR A 141 8.08 -23.85 22.88
CA THR A 141 6.78 -23.20 23.05
C THR A 141 6.94 -21.69 23.23
N THR A 142 7.88 -21.25 24.10
CA THR A 142 8.17 -19.83 24.29
C THR A 142 8.66 -19.17 23.00
N ILE A 143 9.58 -19.82 22.26
CA ILE A 143 10.04 -19.32 20.96
C ILE A 143 8.87 -19.25 19.97
N GLY A 144 8.04 -20.29 19.90
CA GLY A 144 6.82 -20.34 19.09
C GLY A 144 5.93 -19.11 19.29
N ILE A 145 5.61 -18.83 20.55
CA ILE A 145 4.72 -17.73 20.93
C ILE A 145 5.38 -16.36 20.69
N VAL A 146 6.59 -16.15 21.23
CA VAL A 146 7.24 -14.83 21.26
C VAL A 146 7.81 -14.44 19.90
N ARG A 147 8.42 -15.37 19.18
CA ARG A 147 9.10 -15.10 17.91
C ARG A 147 8.18 -15.18 16.70
N TYR A 148 7.09 -15.96 16.76
CA TYR A 148 6.22 -16.17 15.62
C TYR A 148 4.78 -15.70 15.84
N ALA A 149 4.07 -16.24 16.85
CA ALA A 149 2.64 -15.96 17.01
C ALA A 149 2.35 -14.48 17.33
N ILE A 150 2.99 -13.91 18.36
CA ILE A 150 2.79 -12.51 18.75
C ILE A 150 3.12 -11.56 17.59
N PRO A 151 4.30 -11.68 16.93
CA PRO A 151 4.61 -10.97 15.69
C PRO A 151 3.56 -11.04 14.60
N ALA A 152 3.08 -12.23 14.26
CA ALA A 152 2.09 -12.44 13.21
C ALA A 152 0.76 -11.74 13.55
N TRP A 153 0.31 -11.84 14.81
CA TRP A 153 -0.89 -11.14 15.28
C TRP A 153 -0.77 -9.62 15.27
N ARG A 154 0.41 -9.08 15.61
CA ARG A 154 0.67 -7.64 15.58
C ARG A 154 0.63 -7.08 14.15
N ASN A 155 1.07 -7.88 13.18
CA ASN A 155 1.24 -7.47 11.77
C ASN A 155 0.05 -7.86 10.87
N ARG A 156 -0.96 -8.57 11.37
CA ARG A 156 -2.12 -9.03 10.57
C ARG A 156 -2.78 -7.95 9.73
N PHE A 157 -2.92 -6.73 10.27
CA PHE A 157 -3.53 -5.61 9.58
C PHE A 157 -2.62 -5.03 8.50
N TYR A 158 -1.32 -4.97 8.76
CA TYR A 158 -0.33 -4.58 7.77
C TYR A 158 -0.34 -5.56 6.60
N ILE A 159 -0.34 -6.88 6.87
CA ILE A 159 -0.39 -7.92 5.83
C ILE A 159 -1.65 -7.79 4.96
N GLU A 160 -2.81 -7.54 5.58
CA GLU A 160 -4.06 -7.31 4.83
C GLU A 160 -3.99 -6.03 3.98
N ASN A 161 -3.46 -4.93 4.52
CA ASN A 161 -3.28 -3.69 3.75
C ASN A 161 -2.25 -3.86 2.63
N ARG A 162 -1.21 -4.66 2.87
CA ARG A 162 -0.21 -5.04 1.87
C ARG A 162 -0.84 -5.85 0.75
N TRP A 163 -1.69 -6.83 1.08
CA TRP A 163 -2.47 -7.54 0.08
C TRP A 163 -3.29 -6.58 -0.78
N LEU A 164 -4.03 -5.64 -0.17
CA LEU A 164 -4.83 -4.66 -0.91
C LEU A 164 -3.98 -3.72 -1.77
N ALA A 165 -2.88 -3.20 -1.22
CA ALA A 165 -1.96 -2.29 -1.90
C ALA A 165 -1.35 -2.92 -3.16
N TRP A 166 -1.04 -4.22 -3.12
CA TRP A 166 -0.38 -4.94 -4.21
C TRP A 166 -1.35 -5.62 -5.18
N THR A 167 -2.61 -5.84 -4.79
CA THR A 167 -3.58 -6.62 -5.58
C THR A 167 -4.82 -5.87 -6.02
N GLY A 168 -4.96 -4.58 -5.67
CA GLY A 168 -6.07 -3.78 -6.19
C GLY A 168 -6.01 -3.61 -7.72
N PRO A 169 -6.97 -2.88 -8.32
CA PRO A 169 -7.01 -2.64 -9.75
C PRO A 169 -5.69 -2.08 -10.29
N SER A 170 -5.36 -2.46 -11.52
CA SER A 170 -4.14 -2.08 -12.20
C SER A 170 -4.45 -1.20 -13.41
N ARG A 171 -3.56 -0.26 -13.70
CA ARG A 171 -3.59 0.56 -14.90
C ARG A 171 -2.49 0.14 -15.84
N THR A 172 -2.84 -0.13 -17.09
CA THR A 172 -1.87 -0.47 -18.13
C THR A 172 -2.09 0.36 -19.37
N ALA A 173 -1.03 0.61 -20.12
CA ALA A 173 -1.12 1.26 -21.42
C ALA A 173 -1.56 0.24 -22.46
N ILE A 174 -2.58 0.59 -23.25
CA ILE A 174 -2.98 -0.16 -24.43
C ILE A 174 -2.93 0.75 -25.65
N ARG A 175 -2.78 0.15 -26.83
CA ARG A 175 -2.92 0.89 -28.08
C ARG A 175 -4.33 1.41 -28.21
N ARG A 176 -4.48 2.62 -28.74
CA ARG A 176 -5.78 3.27 -28.87
C ARG A 176 -6.76 2.50 -29.74
N GLU A 177 -6.29 1.78 -30.76
CA GLU A 177 -7.11 0.91 -31.61
C GLU A 177 -7.87 -0.16 -30.81
N PHE A 178 -7.32 -0.62 -29.69
CA PHE A 178 -7.96 -1.61 -28.82
C PHE A 178 -8.93 -1.02 -27.80
N ARG A 179 -9.05 0.30 -27.71
CA ARG A 179 -9.96 0.95 -26.75
C ARG A 179 -11.38 0.42 -26.91
N ASP A 180 -11.80 0.17 -28.15
CA ASP A 180 -13.17 -0.17 -28.50
C ASP A 180 -13.49 -1.66 -28.22
N LEU A 181 -12.47 -2.45 -27.91
CA LEU A 181 -12.60 -3.84 -27.45
C LEU A 181 -12.76 -3.93 -25.92
N CYS A 182 -12.40 -2.87 -25.19
CA CYS A 182 -12.33 -2.85 -23.73
C CYS A 182 -13.71 -2.61 -23.11
N GLY A 183 -14.46 -3.69 -22.90
CA GLY A 183 -15.81 -3.65 -22.33
C GLY A 183 -15.91 -4.22 -20.91
N ASP A 184 -17.06 -4.82 -20.63
CA ASP A 184 -17.39 -5.47 -19.38
C ASP A 184 -16.79 -6.89 -19.26
N LYS A 185 -17.15 -7.60 -18.17
CA LYS A 185 -16.71 -8.97 -17.93
C LYS A 185 -17.08 -9.92 -19.08
N ALA A 186 -18.29 -9.81 -19.64
CA ALA A 186 -18.75 -10.71 -20.71
C ALA A 186 -17.93 -10.50 -21.99
N GLN A 187 -17.64 -9.23 -22.31
CA GLN A 187 -16.76 -8.87 -23.41
C GLN A 187 -15.36 -9.45 -23.25
N TRP A 188 -14.74 -9.29 -22.08
CA TRP A 188 -13.41 -9.85 -21.83
C TRP A 188 -13.37 -11.38 -21.89
N GLU A 189 -14.40 -12.06 -21.38
CA GLU A 189 -14.51 -13.52 -21.49
C GLU A 189 -14.64 -13.98 -22.94
N ARG A 190 -15.38 -13.23 -23.78
CA ARG A 190 -15.50 -13.48 -25.21
C ARG A 190 -14.15 -13.31 -25.92
N LEU A 191 -13.42 -12.23 -25.64
CA LEU A 191 -12.10 -11.96 -26.22
C LEU A 191 -11.06 -12.99 -25.77
N SER A 192 -11.09 -13.43 -24.51
CA SER A 192 -10.19 -14.46 -23.98
C SER A 192 -10.34 -15.80 -24.72
N ARG A 193 -11.58 -16.21 -25.03
CA ARG A 193 -11.89 -17.45 -25.74
C ARG A 193 -11.70 -17.38 -27.25
N ALA A 194 -11.63 -16.18 -27.81
CA ALA A 194 -11.32 -16.01 -29.23
C ALA A 194 -9.87 -16.41 -29.53
N TYR A 195 -9.65 -16.99 -30.71
CA TYR A 195 -8.35 -17.48 -31.19
C TYR A 195 -7.65 -18.42 -30.18
N PRO A 196 -8.22 -19.60 -29.88
CA PRO A 196 -7.66 -20.55 -28.91
C PRO A 196 -6.24 -21.04 -29.27
N GLU A 197 -5.87 -20.97 -30.55
CA GLU A 197 -4.53 -21.28 -31.04
C GLU A 197 -3.47 -20.26 -30.59
N ARG A 198 -3.86 -19.01 -30.29
CA ARG A 198 -2.97 -17.96 -29.75
C ARG A 198 -2.95 -18.02 -28.22
N LYS A 199 -2.24 -19.01 -27.67
CA LYS A 199 -2.16 -19.24 -26.22
C LYS A 199 -1.50 -18.07 -25.47
N VAL A 200 -2.15 -17.58 -24.42
CA VAL A 200 -1.57 -16.62 -23.47
C VAL A 200 -0.69 -17.39 -22.47
N VAL A 201 0.52 -16.90 -22.25
CA VAL A 201 1.42 -17.47 -21.23
C VAL A 201 1.19 -16.77 -19.90
N ALA A 202 0.93 -17.55 -18.85
CA ALA A 202 0.81 -17.03 -17.49
C ALA A 202 2.19 -16.61 -16.95
N ALA A 203 2.28 -15.43 -16.32
CA ALA A 203 3.46 -15.10 -15.54
C ALA A 203 3.40 -15.84 -14.18
N PRO A 204 4.55 -16.22 -13.58
CA PRO A 204 4.55 -16.88 -12.26
C PRO A 204 3.84 -16.08 -11.18
N SER A 205 3.93 -14.74 -11.22
CA SER A 205 3.24 -13.84 -10.31
C SER A 205 1.71 -13.93 -10.39
N ASP A 206 1.18 -14.33 -11.54
CA ASP A 206 -0.27 -14.42 -11.79
C ASP A 206 -0.85 -15.75 -11.26
N SER A 207 0.02 -16.70 -10.91
CA SER A 207 -0.37 -18.01 -10.40
C SER A 207 -0.97 -17.93 -9.01
N TRP A 208 -2.18 -18.45 -8.89
CA TRP A 208 -2.87 -18.67 -7.61
C TRP A 208 -2.38 -19.93 -6.88
N GLY A 209 -1.34 -20.60 -7.38
CA GLY A 209 -0.71 -21.77 -6.75
C GLY A 209 -1.66 -22.97 -6.63
N LEU A 210 -1.48 -23.75 -5.56
CA LEU A 210 -2.22 -25.00 -5.25
C LEU A 210 -3.67 -24.78 -4.79
N THR A 211 -4.39 -23.84 -5.39
CA THR A 211 -5.79 -23.60 -5.03
C THR A 211 -6.68 -24.66 -5.68
N LEU A 212 -7.38 -25.45 -4.85
CA LEU A 212 -8.36 -26.44 -5.33
C LEU A 212 -9.48 -25.78 -6.17
N VAL A 213 -9.91 -24.57 -5.77
CA VAL A 213 -10.91 -23.78 -6.50
C VAL A 213 -10.41 -22.33 -6.62
N PRO A 214 -9.78 -21.94 -7.75
CA PRO A 214 -9.37 -20.55 -7.94
C PRO A 214 -10.58 -19.62 -7.97
N PRO A 215 -10.44 -18.35 -7.55
CA PRO A 215 -11.54 -17.40 -7.59
C PRO A 215 -12.01 -17.16 -9.04
N PRO A 216 -13.28 -16.76 -9.21
CA PRO A 216 -13.83 -16.46 -10.53
C PRO A 216 -13.11 -15.29 -11.19
N GLY A 217 -13.10 -15.27 -12.52
CA GLY A 217 -12.54 -14.22 -13.36
C GLY A 217 -11.47 -14.74 -14.33
N LEU A 218 -10.92 -13.83 -15.13
CA LEU A 218 -9.83 -14.12 -16.05
C LEU A 218 -8.47 -14.01 -15.35
N TRP A 219 -7.62 -15.01 -15.54
CA TRP A 219 -6.24 -15.01 -15.04
C TRP A 219 -5.28 -14.33 -16.03
N GLU A 220 -5.64 -14.32 -17.32
CA GLU A 220 -4.85 -13.76 -18.42
C GLU A 220 -4.66 -12.24 -18.24
N ASP A 221 -3.53 -11.73 -18.70
CA ASP A 221 -3.28 -10.29 -18.76
C ASP A 221 -4.09 -9.64 -19.90
N PRO A 222 -4.79 -8.52 -19.68
CA PRO A 222 -5.57 -7.87 -20.73
C PRO A 222 -4.73 -7.48 -21.95
N THR A 223 -3.48 -7.06 -21.76
CA THR A 223 -2.58 -6.73 -22.89
C THR A 223 -2.23 -7.96 -23.71
N ALA A 224 -2.12 -9.13 -23.07
CA ALA A 224 -1.87 -10.39 -23.76
C ALA A 224 -3.12 -10.89 -24.50
N ILE A 225 -4.33 -10.68 -23.95
CA ILE A 225 -5.59 -10.95 -24.65
C ILE A 225 -5.69 -10.05 -25.89
N LEU A 226 -5.48 -8.74 -25.73
CA LEU A 226 -5.54 -7.78 -26.84
C LEU A 226 -4.46 -8.07 -27.90
N GLY A 227 -3.29 -8.56 -27.49
CA GLY A 227 -2.23 -9.00 -28.40
C GLY A 227 -2.66 -10.09 -29.39
N LYS A 228 -3.71 -10.86 -29.10
CA LYS A 228 -4.28 -11.84 -30.05
C LYS A 228 -4.89 -11.18 -31.29
N PHE A 229 -5.26 -9.90 -31.22
CA PHE A 229 -6.04 -9.20 -32.25
C PHE A 229 -5.23 -8.19 -33.07
N MET A 230 -3.90 -8.15 -32.90
CA MET A 230 -3.01 -7.20 -33.59
C MET A 230 -3.16 -7.18 -35.12
N ASP A 231 -3.47 -8.33 -35.73
CA ASP A 231 -3.64 -8.49 -37.19
C ASP A 231 -5.09 -8.81 -37.58
N ALA A 232 -6.03 -8.73 -36.63
CA ALA A 232 -7.41 -9.12 -36.84
C ALA A 232 -8.30 -7.90 -37.18
N PRO A 233 -9.37 -8.07 -37.98
CA PRO A 233 -10.36 -7.03 -38.16
C PRO A 233 -11.14 -6.81 -36.86
N LEU A 234 -10.90 -5.68 -36.19
CA LEU A 234 -11.40 -5.40 -34.83
C LEU A 234 -12.92 -5.24 -34.77
N ASP A 235 -13.55 -4.81 -35.88
CA ASP A 235 -15.00 -4.54 -35.97
C ASP A 235 -15.87 -5.73 -35.57
N ASN A 236 -15.37 -6.95 -35.83
CA ASN A 236 -16.07 -8.19 -35.50
C ASN A 236 -16.11 -8.50 -34.00
N PHE A 237 -15.29 -7.80 -33.20
CA PHE A 237 -15.08 -8.10 -31.79
C PHE A 237 -15.46 -6.95 -30.85
N LEU A 238 -16.01 -5.87 -31.40
CA LEU A 238 -16.43 -4.69 -30.66
C LEU A 238 -17.42 -5.03 -29.55
N ALA A 239 -17.30 -4.34 -28.42
CA ALA A 239 -18.21 -4.50 -27.30
C ALA A 239 -19.66 -4.14 -27.74
N PRO A 240 -20.66 -5.00 -27.46
CA PRO A 240 -22.04 -4.66 -27.74
C PRO A 240 -22.44 -3.41 -26.94
N GLY A 241 -22.91 -2.36 -27.61
CA GLY A 241 -23.33 -1.11 -26.96
C GLY A 241 -22.27 0.00 -26.88
N GLY A 242 -20.99 -0.29 -27.19
CA GLY A 242 -19.95 0.74 -27.29
C GLY A 242 -19.59 1.44 -25.96
N ASP A 243 -19.98 0.87 -24.83
CA ASP A 243 -19.63 1.37 -23.52
C ASP A 243 -18.22 0.88 -23.17
N TYR A 244 -17.27 1.81 -23.02
CA TYR A 244 -15.87 1.52 -22.68
C TYR A 244 -15.58 1.90 -21.23
N PRO A 245 -16.21 1.24 -20.24
CA PRO A 245 -16.27 1.72 -18.87
C PRO A 245 -14.91 1.72 -18.18
N CYS A 246 -13.89 1.08 -18.76
CA CYS A 246 -12.59 0.86 -18.13
C CYS A 246 -11.44 1.67 -18.75
N VAL A 247 -11.71 2.53 -19.73
CA VAL A 247 -10.67 3.27 -20.45
C VAL A 247 -10.61 4.73 -19.98
N PHE A 248 -9.45 5.14 -19.49
CA PHE A 248 -9.17 6.55 -19.22
C PHE A 248 -8.76 7.29 -20.49
N ASP A 249 -9.38 8.45 -20.68
CA ASP A 249 -9.02 9.46 -21.66
C ASP A 249 -8.14 10.52 -21.02
N ASP A 250 -6.92 10.70 -21.53
CA ASP A 250 -5.97 11.68 -21.03
C ASP A 250 -5.86 12.92 -21.92
N GLY A 251 -6.76 13.07 -22.89
CA GLY A 251 -6.79 14.22 -23.81
C GLY A 251 -5.68 14.23 -24.86
N SER A 252 -4.80 13.22 -24.91
CA SER A 252 -3.67 13.17 -25.87
C SER A 252 -4.09 12.58 -27.23
N MET A 253 -5.15 13.13 -27.83
CA MET A 253 -5.78 12.53 -29.02
C MET A 253 -5.07 12.81 -30.37
N ASN A 254 -4.17 13.79 -30.45
CA ASN A 254 -3.75 14.35 -31.74
C ASN A 254 -2.56 13.68 -32.44
N ASN A 255 -1.90 12.70 -31.81
CA ASN A 255 -0.81 11.97 -32.45
C ASN A 255 -1.30 10.55 -32.78
N GLY A 256 -1.56 10.25 -34.05
CA GLY A 256 -2.22 9.04 -34.59
C GLY A 256 -1.64 7.66 -34.22
N GLY A 257 -0.73 7.56 -33.24
CA GLY A 257 -0.26 6.33 -32.61
C GLY A 257 -0.44 6.30 -31.07
N GLY A 258 -1.36 7.11 -30.52
CA GLY A 258 -1.53 7.29 -29.08
C GLY A 258 -1.89 6.00 -28.32
N SER A 259 -1.50 5.94 -27.04
CA SER A 259 -1.92 4.92 -26.08
C SER A 259 -3.03 5.45 -25.18
N VAL A 260 -3.95 4.60 -24.75
CA VAL A 260 -4.93 4.91 -23.70
C VAL A 260 -4.68 4.05 -22.47
N SER A 261 -5.17 4.47 -21.30
CA SER A 261 -4.98 3.73 -20.05
C SER A 261 -6.18 2.87 -19.80
N LEU A 262 -5.97 1.57 -19.70
CA LEU A 262 -6.98 0.61 -19.27
C LEU A 262 -6.87 0.39 -17.76
N LEU A 263 -7.97 0.63 -17.03
CA LEU A 263 -8.15 0.18 -15.65
C LEU A 263 -8.72 -1.23 -15.66
N TRP A 264 -8.06 -2.18 -15.00
CA TRP A 264 -8.54 -3.55 -14.98
C TRP A 264 -8.36 -4.20 -13.61
N GLY A 265 -9.27 -5.13 -13.30
CA GLY A 265 -9.36 -5.78 -12.00
C GLY A 265 -10.67 -6.55 -11.86
N GLU A 266 -11.05 -6.86 -10.62
CA GLU A 266 -12.25 -7.65 -10.30
C GLU A 266 -13.54 -7.03 -10.86
N ALA A 267 -13.64 -5.69 -10.85
CA ALA A 267 -14.82 -4.95 -11.31
C ALA A 267 -15.19 -5.20 -12.79
N ILE A 268 -14.21 -5.52 -13.65
CA ILE A 268 -14.43 -5.80 -15.07
C ILE A 268 -14.13 -7.26 -15.44
N GLY A 269 -14.07 -8.16 -14.45
CA GLY A 269 -14.00 -9.61 -14.68
C GLY A 269 -12.63 -10.27 -14.59
N PHE A 270 -11.58 -9.54 -14.22
CA PHE A 270 -10.24 -10.13 -14.01
C PHE A 270 -10.06 -10.61 -12.56
N ARG A 271 -9.26 -11.66 -12.38
CA ARG A 271 -8.90 -12.11 -11.03
C ARG A 271 -7.94 -11.12 -10.39
N ARG A 272 -8.15 -10.88 -9.10
CA ARG A 272 -7.17 -10.21 -8.24
C ARG A 272 -5.84 -10.94 -8.27
N ARG A 273 -4.74 -10.21 -8.43
CA ARG A 273 -3.38 -10.76 -8.44
C ARG A 273 -2.38 -9.69 -8.03
N VAL A 274 -1.22 -10.11 -7.53
CA VAL A 274 -0.14 -9.20 -7.15
C VAL A 274 0.44 -8.57 -8.42
N SER A 275 0.65 -7.25 -8.38
CA SER A 275 1.28 -6.51 -9.48
C SER A 275 2.64 -7.09 -9.84
N ARG A 276 2.92 -7.23 -11.14
CA ARG A 276 4.20 -7.68 -11.69
C ARG A 276 5.37 -6.78 -11.29
N ALA A 277 5.10 -5.55 -10.85
CA ALA A 277 6.10 -4.66 -10.27
C ALA A 277 6.86 -5.28 -9.09
N ILE A 278 6.30 -6.32 -8.45
CA ILE A 278 6.95 -7.01 -7.33
C ILE A 278 8.30 -7.62 -7.70
N ALA A 279 8.48 -8.03 -8.96
CA ALA A 279 9.74 -8.60 -9.44
C ALA A 279 10.92 -7.61 -9.41
N ALA A 280 10.62 -6.31 -9.39
CA ALA A 280 11.62 -5.24 -9.34
C ALA A 280 11.90 -4.76 -7.89
N MET A 281 11.27 -5.36 -6.88
CA MET A 281 11.37 -4.88 -5.49
C MET A 281 12.51 -5.53 -4.71
N PRO A 282 13.19 -4.77 -3.83
CA PRO A 282 14.13 -5.33 -2.87
C PRO A 282 13.48 -6.37 -1.95
N LYS A 283 14.12 -7.53 -1.78
CA LYS A 283 13.59 -8.67 -1.00
C LYS A 283 13.28 -8.30 0.47
N ASN A 284 14.08 -7.43 1.08
CA ASN A 284 13.88 -6.94 2.45
C ASN A 284 12.51 -6.24 2.62
N LEU A 285 12.05 -5.51 1.60
CA LEU A 285 10.72 -4.88 1.60
C LEU A 285 9.58 -5.87 1.38
N LEU A 286 9.88 -7.08 0.89
CA LEU A 286 8.87 -8.12 0.64
C LEU A 286 8.66 -9.06 1.85
N SER A 287 9.33 -8.84 2.97
CA SER A 287 9.11 -9.64 4.18
C SER A 287 7.83 -9.24 4.93
N SER A 288 7.32 -10.09 5.82
CA SER A 288 6.17 -9.75 6.70
C SER A 288 6.48 -8.60 7.70
N ARG A 289 7.74 -8.16 7.76
CA ARG A 289 8.29 -7.06 8.56
C ARG A 289 9.30 -6.29 7.71
N PRO A 290 8.84 -5.49 6.76
CA PRO A 290 9.73 -4.82 5.83
C PRO A 290 10.66 -3.86 6.57
N THR A 291 11.93 -3.91 6.22
CA THR A 291 12.95 -2.99 6.71
C THR A 291 13.67 -2.38 5.53
N THR A 292 14.10 -1.13 5.68
CA THR A 292 15.03 -0.50 4.74
C THR A 292 16.44 -1.10 4.89
N ILE A 293 17.36 -0.74 3.99
CA ILE A 293 18.77 -1.18 4.07
C ILE A 293 19.41 -0.76 5.41
N ASN A 294 18.98 0.37 5.96
CA ASN A 294 19.45 0.90 7.24
C ASN A 294 18.57 0.47 8.43
N GLU A 295 17.82 -0.64 8.30
CA GLU A 295 16.98 -1.23 9.34
C GLU A 295 15.80 -0.39 9.85
N TYR A 296 15.52 0.77 9.24
CA TYR A 296 14.29 1.50 9.53
C TYR A 296 13.05 0.75 9.05
N ASN A 297 11.91 1.02 9.70
CA ASN A 297 10.61 0.48 9.30
C ASN A 297 10.36 0.79 7.81
N GLY A 298 10.13 -0.25 6.99
CA GLY A 298 9.88 -0.15 5.55
C GLY A 298 8.41 -0.38 5.17
N GLU A 299 7.49 -0.40 6.13
CA GLU A 299 6.07 -0.71 5.90
C GLU A 299 5.42 0.26 4.91
N GLY A 300 5.55 1.56 5.17
CA GLY A 300 5.02 2.61 4.29
C GLY A 300 5.61 2.55 2.89
N LEU A 301 6.92 2.30 2.77
CA LEU A 301 7.61 2.17 1.49
C LEU A 301 7.09 0.94 0.71
N CYS A 302 7.01 -0.23 1.33
CA CYS A 302 6.48 -1.44 0.69
C CYS A 302 5.03 -1.25 0.19
N LEU A 303 4.19 -0.52 0.93
CA LEU A 303 2.81 -0.25 0.53
C LEU A 303 2.75 0.73 -0.64
N ALA A 304 3.52 1.83 -0.58
CA ALA A 304 3.60 2.83 -1.64
C ALA A 304 4.09 2.21 -2.95
N LEU A 305 5.15 1.41 -2.91
CA LEU A 305 5.69 0.75 -4.10
C LEU A 305 4.68 -0.23 -4.74
N GLY A 306 3.87 -0.91 -3.93
CA GLY A 306 2.78 -1.76 -4.44
C GLY A 306 1.70 -0.96 -5.16
N ILE A 307 1.26 0.16 -4.58
CA ILE A 307 0.27 1.07 -5.18
C ILE A 307 0.79 1.68 -6.48
N LEU A 308 2.00 2.22 -6.46
CA LEU A 308 2.62 2.88 -7.61
C LEU A 308 2.95 1.88 -8.72
N GLY A 309 3.35 0.66 -8.35
CA GLY A 309 3.60 -0.44 -9.28
C GLY A 309 2.37 -0.87 -10.08
N ARG A 310 1.15 -0.55 -9.62
CA ARG A 310 -0.11 -0.78 -10.35
C ARG A 310 -0.78 0.50 -10.87
N ASN A 311 -0.32 1.68 -10.46
CA ASN A 311 -0.88 2.98 -10.86
C ASN A 311 0.19 3.93 -11.41
N LYS A 312 1.11 3.45 -12.25
CA LYS A 312 2.15 4.31 -12.84
C LYS A 312 1.58 5.43 -13.74
N GLY A 313 0.45 5.19 -14.39
CA GLY A 313 -0.11 6.08 -15.42
C GLY A 313 0.61 5.93 -16.76
N LEU A 314 0.08 6.59 -17.81
CA LEU A 314 0.62 6.54 -19.17
C LEU A 314 1.86 7.41 -19.35
N ARG A 315 1.76 8.64 -18.83
CA ARG A 315 2.72 9.73 -19.01
C ARG A 315 3.16 10.28 -17.65
N PRO A 316 3.95 9.52 -16.84
CA PRO A 316 4.43 9.99 -15.54
C PRO A 316 5.22 11.30 -15.63
N TYR A 317 5.82 11.56 -16.79
CA TYR A 317 6.60 12.77 -17.08
C TYR A 317 5.80 14.07 -17.17
N LEU A 318 4.46 13.98 -17.25
CA LEU A 318 3.59 15.14 -17.28
C LEU A 318 2.97 15.47 -15.92
N LEU A 319 3.11 14.60 -14.93
CA LEU A 319 2.51 14.79 -13.61
C LEU A 319 2.99 16.08 -12.97
N VAL A 320 2.06 16.80 -12.34
CA VAL A 320 2.36 18.04 -11.61
C VAL A 320 2.28 17.75 -10.12
N TYR A 321 3.40 17.97 -9.44
CA TYR A 321 3.54 17.85 -7.99
C TYR A 321 4.70 18.74 -7.54
N ASP A 322 4.41 20.00 -7.21
CA ASP A 322 5.42 21.04 -6.91
C ASP A 322 5.68 21.18 -5.41
N SER A 323 6.23 20.13 -4.79
CA SER A 323 6.63 20.10 -3.38
C SER A 323 7.81 21.01 -3.03
N SER A 324 8.68 21.30 -3.99
CA SER A 324 9.92 22.09 -3.81
C SER A 324 9.81 23.57 -4.19
N ASP A 325 8.62 24.01 -4.59
CA ASP A 325 8.35 25.34 -5.18
C ASP A 325 9.17 25.67 -6.44
N LYS A 326 9.80 24.67 -7.05
CA LYS A 326 10.67 24.88 -8.21
C LYS A 326 9.87 25.46 -9.38
N TRP A 327 8.71 24.88 -9.66
CA TRP A 327 7.87 25.31 -10.78
C TRP A 327 7.30 26.71 -10.57
N LYS A 328 6.86 27.01 -9.34
CA LYS A 328 6.42 28.37 -8.95
C LYS A 328 7.54 29.40 -9.11
N LYS A 329 8.76 29.08 -8.65
CA LYS A 329 9.93 29.97 -8.77
C LYS A 329 10.34 30.22 -10.23
N GLU A 330 10.28 29.19 -11.07
CA GLU A 330 10.54 29.33 -12.52
C GLU A 330 9.56 30.30 -13.18
N ARG A 331 8.31 30.32 -12.70
CA ARG A 331 7.21 31.18 -13.19
C ARG A 331 7.13 32.58 -12.55
N GLY A 332 8.02 32.90 -11.60
CA GLY A 332 7.95 34.16 -10.85
C GLY A 332 6.73 34.25 -9.92
N ILE A 333 6.21 33.11 -9.48
CA ILE A 333 5.07 33.02 -8.55
C ILE A 333 5.62 32.90 -7.13
N VAL A 334 5.41 33.94 -6.32
CA VAL A 334 5.76 33.95 -4.89
C VAL A 334 4.50 33.62 -4.07
N ARG A 335 4.62 32.65 -3.14
CA ARG A 335 3.53 32.24 -2.24
C ARG A 335 3.20 33.36 -1.24
N HIS A 336 1.96 33.38 -0.75
CA HIS A 336 1.54 34.33 0.28
C HIS A 336 2.29 34.11 1.61
N ASP A 337 2.55 32.84 1.96
CA ASP A 337 3.39 32.47 3.11
C ASP A 337 4.66 31.75 2.61
N ASP A 338 5.77 32.47 2.61
CA ASP A 338 7.08 31.99 2.18
C ASP A 338 7.84 31.23 3.28
N LYS A 339 7.41 31.35 4.55
CA LYS A 339 8.07 30.74 5.71
C LYS A 339 7.73 29.28 5.86
N THR A 340 6.52 28.89 5.47
CA THR A 340 6.06 27.50 5.56
C THR A 340 6.42 26.75 4.28
N SER A 341 7.15 25.62 4.34
CA SER A 341 7.37 24.78 3.15
C SER A 341 6.13 23.95 2.82
N VAL A 342 5.93 23.57 1.54
CA VAL A 342 4.78 22.73 1.13
C VAL A 342 4.79 21.40 1.89
N SER A 343 5.95 20.73 1.97
CA SER A 343 6.11 19.50 2.77
C SER A 343 5.78 19.73 4.25
N GLY A 344 6.22 20.84 4.84
CA GLY A 344 5.91 21.20 6.23
C GLY A 344 4.42 21.45 6.46
N ALA A 345 3.73 22.05 5.49
CA ALA A 345 2.28 22.24 5.55
C ALA A 345 1.50 20.92 5.39
N LEU A 346 1.94 20.05 4.48
CA LEU A 346 1.39 18.69 4.37
C LEU A 346 1.58 17.89 5.66
N GLU A 347 2.72 18.04 6.33
CA GLU A 347 2.99 17.44 7.63
C GLU A 347 2.10 17.96 8.74
N ASN A 348 2.11 19.27 8.96
CA ASN A 348 1.43 19.88 10.09
C ASN A 348 -0.09 19.88 9.90
N GLY A 349 -0.57 19.96 8.66
CA GLY A 349 -1.99 19.91 8.33
C GLY A 349 -2.58 18.50 8.33
N SER A 350 -1.76 17.46 8.19
CA SER A 350 -2.19 16.06 8.03
C SER A 350 -3.23 15.63 9.08
N SER A 351 -4.16 14.75 8.67
CA SER A 351 -5.01 14.00 9.61
C SER A 351 -4.20 13.08 10.54
N TRP A 352 -2.95 12.79 10.17
CA TRP A 352 -2.04 11.89 10.87
C TRP A 352 -0.91 12.62 11.59
N ALA A 353 -0.99 13.95 11.70
CA ALA A 353 0.01 14.74 12.40
C ALA A 353 0.09 14.33 13.89
N PRO A 354 1.29 14.36 14.51
CA PRO A 354 2.59 14.70 13.91
C PRO A 354 3.19 13.54 13.08
N ARG A 355 3.72 13.85 11.87
CA ARG A 355 4.41 12.87 11.01
C ARG A 355 5.92 12.85 11.28
N ALA A 356 6.57 11.68 11.18
CA ALA A 356 8.01 11.53 11.41
C ALA A 356 8.83 12.00 10.20
N ASN A 357 9.31 13.25 10.20
CA ASN A 357 9.74 13.89 8.96
C ASN A 357 11.20 13.66 8.56
N LYS A 358 12.19 14.24 9.25
CA LYS A 358 13.48 14.52 8.59
C LYS A 358 14.30 13.28 8.21
N VAL A 359 14.49 12.36 9.16
CA VAL A 359 15.35 11.18 8.97
C VAL A 359 14.70 10.18 8.02
N MET A 360 13.41 9.87 8.22
CA MET A 360 12.66 8.95 7.36
C MET A 360 12.54 9.47 5.93
N ARG A 361 12.31 10.77 5.74
CA ARG A 361 12.26 11.38 4.41
C ARG A 361 13.56 11.21 3.64
N SER A 362 14.71 11.39 4.29
CA SER A 362 16.02 11.15 3.66
C SER A 362 16.20 9.69 3.24
N HIS A 363 15.94 8.75 4.15
CA HIS A 363 16.11 7.31 3.84
C HIS A 363 15.14 6.80 2.78
N TYR A 364 13.86 7.17 2.87
CA TYR A 364 12.88 6.82 1.85
C TYR A 364 13.17 7.51 0.52
N GLY A 365 13.68 8.75 0.56
CA GLY A 365 14.11 9.48 -0.63
C GLY A 365 15.19 8.74 -1.40
N HIS A 366 16.21 8.22 -0.71
CA HIS A 366 17.24 7.38 -1.33
C HIS A 366 16.65 6.10 -1.93
N ALA A 367 15.84 5.36 -1.19
CA ALA A 367 15.25 4.12 -1.70
C ALA A 367 14.33 4.35 -2.93
N ILE A 368 13.59 5.45 -2.95
CA ILE A 368 12.74 5.85 -4.08
C ILE A 368 13.58 6.32 -5.27
N GLN A 369 14.69 7.03 -5.02
CA GLN A 369 15.62 7.41 -6.07
C GLN A 369 16.27 6.18 -6.71
N ASP A 370 16.63 5.16 -5.93
CA ASP A 370 17.20 3.92 -6.44
C ASP A 370 16.18 3.14 -7.30
N GLN A 371 14.91 3.11 -6.89
CA GLN A 371 13.86 2.37 -7.60
C GLN A 371 13.29 3.13 -8.82
N TYR A 372 13.13 4.45 -8.71
CA TYR A 372 12.41 5.29 -9.67
C TYR A 372 13.26 6.45 -10.20
N GLY A 373 14.59 6.40 -10.10
CA GLY A 373 15.49 7.47 -10.52
C GLY A 373 15.34 7.91 -11.98
N GLY A 374 14.88 7.01 -12.87
CA GLY A 374 14.57 7.32 -14.27
C GLY A 374 13.23 8.03 -14.51
N LEU A 375 12.40 8.22 -13.47
CA LEU A 375 11.16 8.99 -13.52
C LEU A 375 11.39 10.42 -13.02
N PRO A 376 10.56 11.40 -13.38
CA PRO A 376 10.76 12.80 -12.97
C PRO A 376 10.63 13.02 -11.47
N GLU A 377 11.18 14.14 -11.01
CA GLU A 377 11.16 14.58 -9.61
C GLU A 377 9.75 14.61 -9.03
N ALA A 378 8.77 15.19 -9.73
CA ALA A 378 7.37 15.23 -9.31
C ALA A 378 6.78 13.84 -8.98
N TYR A 379 7.14 12.80 -9.76
CA TYR A 379 6.70 11.43 -9.48
C TYR A 379 7.35 10.89 -8.22
N ARG A 380 8.67 11.09 -8.06
CA ARG A 380 9.43 10.61 -6.91
C ARG A 380 9.03 11.32 -5.62
N ASP A 381 8.75 12.61 -5.67
CA ASP A 381 8.30 13.39 -4.53
C ASP A 381 6.91 12.94 -4.06
N ALA A 382 5.98 12.72 -5.01
CA ALA A 382 4.68 12.15 -4.67
C ALA A 382 4.81 10.72 -4.12
N ALA A 383 5.71 9.90 -4.67
CA ALA A 383 5.99 8.56 -4.15
C ALA A 383 6.54 8.60 -2.71
N LEU A 384 7.41 9.57 -2.42
CA LEU A 384 8.00 9.79 -1.10
C LEU A 384 6.93 10.21 -0.09
N GLU A 385 6.10 11.19 -0.45
CA GLU A 385 5.01 11.63 0.40
C GLU A 385 3.99 10.50 0.64
N LEU A 386 3.66 9.71 -0.38
CA LEU A 386 2.80 8.54 -0.22
C LEU A 386 3.41 7.53 0.77
N ALA A 387 4.69 7.21 0.64
CA ALA A 387 5.37 6.27 1.53
C ALA A 387 5.39 6.75 2.99
N LEU A 388 5.61 8.05 3.22
CA LEU A 388 5.57 8.65 4.55
C LEU A 388 4.15 8.65 5.13
N ILE A 389 3.12 8.99 4.35
CA ILE A 389 1.72 8.96 4.82
C ILE A 389 1.31 7.53 5.17
N LEU A 390 1.69 6.55 4.35
CA LEU A 390 1.34 5.14 4.58
C LEU A 390 2.02 4.52 5.80
N LEU A 391 3.11 5.12 6.28
CA LEU A 391 3.75 4.74 7.53
C LEU A 391 2.92 5.19 8.75
N ASP A 392 2.33 6.38 8.68
CA ASP A 392 1.66 7.02 9.83
C ASP A 392 0.13 6.78 9.86
N ILE A 393 -0.48 6.43 8.72
CA ILE A 393 -1.94 6.26 8.61
C ILE A 393 -2.48 5.12 9.48
N GLY A 394 -3.64 5.36 10.10
CA GLY A 394 -4.39 4.34 10.81
C GLY A 394 -4.78 3.14 9.93
N ARG A 395 -4.47 1.92 10.39
CA ARG A 395 -4.70 0.65 9.67
C ARG A 395 -6.09 0.49 9.07
N LYS A 396 -7.15 0.90 9.80
CA LYS A 396 -8.55 0.80 9.36
C LYS A 396 -8.87 1.81 8.24
N LEU A 397 -8.33 3.02 8.33
CA LEU A 397 -8.58 4.09 7.38
C LEU A 397 -7.87 3.80 6.06
N LEU A 398 -6.62 3.31 6.10
CA LEU A 398 -5.92 2.82 4.92
C LEU A 398 -6.71 1.70 4.21
N LYS A 399 -7.26 0.76 4.98
CA LYS A 399 -8.08 -0.32 4.43
C LYS A 399 -9.33 0.20 3.74
N ILE A 400 -9.99 1.23 4.29
CA ILE A 400 -11.16 1.87 3.67
C ILE A 400 -10.72 2.57 2.38
N TRP A 401 -9.67 3.39 2.44
CA TRP A 401 -9.14 4.13 1.29
C TRP A 401 -8.78 3.20 0.11
N LEU A 402 -8.07 2.09 0.37
CA LEU A 402 -7.73 1.08 -0.65
C LEU A 402 -8.94 0.30 -1.18
N ARG A 403 -9.98 0.09 -0.36
CA ARG A 403 -11.21 -0.59 -0.79
C ARG A 403 -12.12 0.29 -1.64
N GLN A 404 -12.03 1.60 -1.44
CA GLN A 404 -12.70 2.60 -2.28
C GLN A 404 -11.85 2.99 -3.49
N GLU A 405 -10.74 2.27 -3.72
CA GLU A 405 -9.85 2.46 -4.88
C GLU A 405 -9.31 3.90 -5.01
N MET A 406 -9.22 4.61 -3.88
CA MET A 406 -8.83 6.03 -3.85
C MET A 406 -7.36 6.26 -4.21
N GLU A 407 -6.56 5.20 -4.36
CA GLU A 407 -5.25 5.29 -4.99
C GLU A 407 -5.32 5.56 -6.49
N GLN A 408 -6.40 5.14 -7.16
CA GLN A 408 -6.61 5.32 -8.60
C GLN A 408 -7.30 6.65 -8.89
N GLN A 409 -6.99 7.26 -10.04
CA GLN A 409 -7.80 8.38 -10.54
C GLN A 409 -9.26 7.92 -10.68
N ASP A 410 -10.23 8.73 -10.24
CA ASP A 410 -11.63 8.35 -10.30
C ASP A 410 -12.08 8.20 -11.77
N LEU A 411 -12.37 6.96 -12.14
CA LEU A 411 -12.78 6.59 -13.49
C LEU A 411 -14.10 7.25 -13.87
N ASN A 412 -15.02 7.41 -12.92
CA ASN A 412 -16.32 8.01 -13.20
C ASN A 412 -16.13 9.47 -13.60
N VAL A 413 -15.30 10.22 -12.87
CA VAL A 413 -14.97 11.62 -13.22
C VAL A 413 -14.40 11.70 -14.63
N ASN A 414 -13.52 10.77 -15.01
CA ASN A 414 -12.96 10.72 -16.36
C ASN A 414 -14.02 10.39 -17.43
N LEU A 415 -14.93 9.44 -17.17
CA LEU A 415 -16.02 9.09 -18.08
C LEU A 415 -17.01 10.25 -18.27
N TRP A 416 -17.39 10.94 -17.19
CA TRP A 416 -18.25 12.14 -17.23
C TRP A 416 -17.60 13.26 -18.04
N MET A 417 -16.32 13.57 -17.79
CA MET A 417 -15.60 14.63 -18.52
C MET A 417 -15.37 14.27 -19.99
N SER A 418 -15.09 13.01 -20.30
CA SER A 418 -14.89 12.55 -21.69
C SER A 418 -16.19 12.36 -22.47
N ALA A 419 -17.35 12.57 -21.83
CA ALA A 419 -18.69 12.36 -22.38
C ALA A 419 -18.89 10.96 -22.99
N ARG A 420 -18.24 9.94 -22.41
CA ARG A 420 -18.38 8.56 -22.86
C ARG A 420 -19.68 7.95 -22.35
N ARG A 421 -20.48 7.40 -23.27
CA ARG A 421 -21.65 6.56 -22.94
C ARG A 421 -21.15 5.34 -22.18
N GLY A 422 -21.81 5.05 -21.06
CA GLY A 422 -21.37 4.06 -20.08
C GLY A 422 -22.00 4.29 -18.70
N MET A 423 -22.53 5.49 -18.44
CA MET A 423 -23.37 5.77 -17.25
C MET A 423 -24.83 6.11 -17.56
N SER A 424 -25.23 6.30 -18.81
CA SER A 424 -26.63 6.57 -19.18
C SER A 424 -27.42 5.31 -19.57
N SER A 425 -27.36 4.25 -18.75
CA SER A 425 -28.36 3.17 -18.84
C SER A 425 -29.69 3.56 -18.17
N SER A 426 -29.71 4.64 -17.38
CA SER A 426 -30.93 5.38 -17.13
C SER A 426 -31.13 6.34 -18.28
N LYS A 427 -32.18 6.11 -19.08
CA LYS A 427 -32.87 7.11 -19.91
C LYS A 427 -32.42 8.52 -19.55
N GLU A 428 -31.69 9.20 -20.44
CA GLU A 428 -31.67 10.65 -20.45
C GLU A 428 -33.13 11.09 -20.58
N VAL A 429 -33.77 11.38 -19.43
CA VAL A 429 -35.06 12.05 -19.39
C VAL A 429 -34.77 13.46 -19.89
N GLY A 430 -34.87 13.67 -21.21
CA GLY A 430 -34.80 14.99 -21.84
C GLY A 430 -33.71 15.21 -22.91
N GLY A 431 -32.89 14.23 -23.27
CA GLY A 431 -31.96 14.35 -24.42
C GLY A 431 -30.89 15.46 -24.31
N VAL A 432 -30.56 15.91 -23.10
CA VAL A 432 -29.53 16.94 -22.87
C VAL A 432 -28.17 16.25 -22.77
N SER A 433 -27.43 16.21 -23.89
CA SER A 433 -26.04 15.77 -23.90
C SER A 433 -25.18 16.67 -23.02
N HIS A 434 -24.46 16.11 -22.05
CA HIS A 434 -23.51 16.89 -21.26
C HIS A 434 -22.33 17.34 -22.11
N PRO A 435 -21.88 18.60 -22.00
CA PRO A 435 -20.78 19.11 -22.82
C PRO A 435 -19.48 18.36 -22.49
N LYS A 436 -18.82 17.84 -23.53
CA LYS A 436 -17.53 17.16 -23.44
C LYS A 436 -16.45 18.16 -22.98
N ALA A 437 -15.59 17.74 -22.06
CA ALA A 437 -14.40 18.49 -21.68
C ALA A 437 -13.42 18.59 -22.86
N GLU A 438 -12.72 19.73 -22.93
CA GLU A 438 -11.65 19.90 -23.91
C GLU A 438 -10.47 18.97 -23.60
N ASP A 439 -9.71 18.60 -24.62
CA ASP A 439 -8.53 17.73 -24.47
C ASP A 439 -7.53 18.28 -23.44
N LYS A 440 -7.33 19.61 -23.40
CA LYS A 440 -6.48 20.27 -22.38
C LYS A 440 -7.03 20.09 -20.96
N GLN A 441 -8.35 20.03 -20.79
CA GLN A 441 -8.97 19.86 -19.48
C GLN A 441 -8.82 18.41 -18.99
N LEU A 442 -8.95 17.43 -19.88
CA LEU A 442 -8.66 16.02 -19.57
C LEU A 442 -7.18 15.78 -19.25
N ASP A 443 -6.27 16.43 -19.98
CA ASP A 443 -4.83 16.39 -19.70
C ASP A 443 -4.51 16.99 -18.33
N ALA A 444 -5.10 18.13 -17.96
CA ALA A 444 -4.96 18.72 -16.63
C ALA A 444 -5.49 17.79 -15.52
N LEU A 445 -6.65 17.16 -15.71
CA LEU A 445 -7.19 16.17 -14.76
C LEU A 445 -6.21 15.01 -14.54
N TYR A 446 -5.64 14.48 -15.62
CA TYR A 446 -4.64 13.42 -15.56
C TYR A 446 -3.39 13.85 -14.80
N ARG A 447 -2.86 15.04 -15.11
CA ARG A 447 -1.61 15.57 -14.53
C ARG A 447 -1.73 15.92 -13.05
N ALA A 448 -2.92 16.30 -12.58
CA ALA A 448 -3.22 16.59 -11.18
C ALA A 448 -3.50 15.33 -10.33
N SER A 449 -3.61 14.14 -10.95
CA SER A 449 -4.08 12.92 -10.28
C SER A 449 -3.23 12.48 -9.07
N TYR A 450 -1.92 12.72 -9.07
CA TYR A 450 -1.04 12.36 -7.96
C TYR A 450 -1.18 13.34 -6.80
N ALA A 451 -1.35 14.64 -7.06
CA ALA A 451 -1.68 15.61 -6.01
C ALA A 451 -3.01 15.24 -5.34
N SER A 452 -4.04 14.93 -6.13
CA SER A 452 -5.34 14.46 -5.61
C SER A 452 -5.20 13.20 -4.75
N MET A 453 -4.41 12.21 -5.20
CA MET A 453 -4.14 11.00 -4.42
C MET A 453 -3.54 11.35 -3.04
N ILE A 454 -2.50 12.18 -3.02
CA ILE A 454 -1.81 12.57 -1.77
C ILE A 454 -2.74 13.36 -0.85
N ILE A 455 -3.47 14.34 -1.37
CA ILE A 455 -4.43 15.12 -0.56
C ILE A 455 -5.52 14.21 0.01
N SER A 456 -6.06 13.30 -0.80
CA SER A 456 -7.13 12.39 -0.38
C SER A 456 -6.74 11.51 0.81
N ILE A 457 -5.49 11.03 0.86
CA ILE A 457 -5.03 10.17 1.93
C ILE A 457 -4.46 10.96 3.10
N ASN A 458 -3.81 12.11 2.86
CA ASN A 458 -3.20 12.92 3.91
C ASN A 458 -4.24 13.64 4.78
N TYR A 459 -5.38 14.02 4.19
CA TYR A 459 -6.46 14.76 4.86
C TYR A 459 -7.74 13.94 4.99
N LEU A 460 -7.69 12.61 4.83
CA LEU A 460 -8.88 11.77 4.84
C LEU A 460 -9.71 11.94 6.12
N VAL A 461 -11.02 12.16 5.93
CA VAL A 461 -12.05 12.09 6.96
C VAL A 461 -13.19 11.22 6.43
N LEU A 462 -13.78 10.40 7.30
CA LEU A 462 -14.95 9.61 6.92
C LEU A 462 -16.20 10.52 6.92
N PRO A 463 -16.93 10.62 5.80
CA PRO A 463 -18.14 11.44 5.74
C PRO A 463 -19.17 11.04 6.81
N LYS A 464 -19.88 12.04 7.35
CA LYS A 464 -21.02 11.81 8.24
C LYS A 464 -22.14 11.12 7.44
N GLY A 465 -22.86 10.18 8.07
CA GLY A 465 -23.95 9.46 7.42
C GLY A 465 -23.52 8.23 6.60
N GLY A 466 -22.24 7.82 6.66
CA GLY A 466 -21.78 6.56 6.08
C GLY A 466 -21.54 6.59 4.58
N ALA A 467 -21.56 7.77 3.94
CA ALA A 467 -21.16 7.91 2.56
C ALA A 467 -19.69 7.50 2.35
N ALA A 468 -19.39 6.90 1.20
CA ALA A 468 -18.02 6.52 0.86
C ALA A 468 -17.16 7.78 0.64
N PRO A 469 -15.93 7.84 1.18
CA PRO A 469 -15.03 8.93 0.91
C PRO A 469 -14.65 8.96 -0.57
N VAL A 470 -14.43 10.16 -1.11
CA VAL A 470 -14.06 10.39 -2.52
C VAL A 470 -12.78 11.22 -2.64
N ARG A 471 -12.09 11.07 -3.77
CA ARG A 471 -10.86 11.81 -4.08
C ARG A 471 -11.17 13.23 -4.58
N PRO A 472 -10.36 14.25 -4.25
CA PRO A 472 -10.53 15.63 -4.72
C PRO A 472 -10.08 15.84 -6.18
N ASP A 473 -10.49 14.96 -7.10
CA ASP A 473 -10.00 14.97 -8.48
C ASP A 473 -10.48 16.22 -9.25
N LEU A 474 -11.74 16.66 -9.05
CA LEU A 474 -12.24 17.87 -9.70
C LEU A 474 -11.63 19.13 -9.10
N THR A 475 -11.47 19.18 -7.77
CA THR A 475 -10.84 20.33 -7.13
C THR A 475 -9.38 20.47 -7.56
N CYS A 476 -8.61 19.39 -7.54
CA CYS A 476 -7.23 19.40 -8.03
C CYS A 476 -7.12 19.71 -9.53
N PHE A 477 -8.06 19.24 -10.35
CA PHE A 477 -8.16 19.68 -11.75
C PHE A 477 -8.29 21.21 -11.85
N ALA A 478 -9.24 21.81 -11.13
CA ALA A 478 -9.50 23.25 -11.21
C ALA A 478 -8.28 24.07 -10.77
N LEU A 479 -7.64 23.68 -9.67
CA LEU A 479 -6.44 24.35 -9.16
C LEU A 479 -5.30 24.34 -10.21
N LEU A 480 -5.05 23.20 -10.85
CA LEU A 480 -4.03 23.11 -11.89
C LEU A 480 -4.40 23.93 -13.13
N TYR A 481 -5.64 23.81 -13.60
CA TYR A 481 -6.09 24.50 -14.81
C TYR A 481 -6.04 26.03 -14.66
N LEU A 482 -6.37 26.55 -13.47
CA LEU A 482 -6.19 27.95 -13.11
C LEU A 482 -4.71 28.34 -13.07
N ALA A 483 -3.84 27.53 -12.44
CA ALA A 483 -2.42 27.82 -12.30
C ALA A 483 -1.69 27.92 -13.66
N GLU A 484 -2.08 27.08 -14.63
CA GLU A 484 -1.49 27.08 -15.96
C GLU A 484 -1.87 28.29 -16.81
N SER A 485 -3.00 28.91 -16.51
CA SER A 485 -3.47 30.10 -17.25
C SER A 485 -3.19 31.41 -16.51
N ALA A 486 -2.73 31.34 -15.26
CA ALA A 486 -2.42 32.51 -14.42
C ALA A 486 -1.20 33.29 -14.93
N VAL A 487 -0.25 32.60 -15.55
CA VAL A 487 0.95 33.13 -16.19
C VAL A 487 1.16 32.43 -17.53
N GLN A 488 1.79 33.12 -18.48
CA GLN A 488 2.13 32.56 -19.78
C GLN A 488 3.58 32.88 -20.13
N LEU A 489 4.25 31.98 -20.84
CA LEU A 489 5.59 32.24 -21.35
C LEU A 489 5.46 33.08 -22.61
N ASP A 490 5.97 34.31 -22.58
CA ASP A 490 6.08 35.13 -23.77
C ASP A 490 7.18 34.55 -24.67
N SER A 491 6.78 34.05 -25.84
CA SER A 491 7.68 33.42 -26.81
C SER A 491 8.72 34.38 -27.38
N SER A 492 8.46 35.69 -27.36
CA SER A 492 9.37 36.71 -27.88
C SER A 492 10.47 37.07 -26.89
N THR A 493 10.14 37.16 -25.61
CA THR A 493 11.09 37.57 -24.55
C THR A 493 11.66 36.39 -23.76
N GLY A 494 11.06 35.21 -23.88
CA GLY A 494 11.38 34.03 -23.06
C GLY A 494 11.07 34.23 -21.58
N LYS A 495 10.30 35.27 -21.22
CA LYS A 495 9.94 35.60 -19.84
C LYS A 495 8.51 35.19 -19.56
N TRP A 496 8.25 34.78 -18.33
CA TRP A 496 6.89 34.62 -17.86
C TRP A 496 6.24 35.99 -17.71
N VAL A 497 5.05 36.14 -18.27
CA VAL A 497 4.22 37.34 -18.19
C VAL A 497 2.84 36.97 -17.65
N GLN A 498 2.07 38.00 -17.32
CA GLN A 498 0.69 37.85 -16.88
C GLN A 498 -0.12 37.06 -17.91
N GLY A 499 -0.78 36.00 -17.46
CA GLY A 499 -1.64 35.16 -18.30
C GLY A 499 -3.05 35.74 -18.43
N PRO A 500 -3.87 35.22 -19.36
CA PRO A 500 -5.26 35.65 -19.53
C PRO A 500 -6.17 35.21 -18.36
N GLY A 501 -5.74 34.25 -17.54
CA GLY A 501 -6.59 33.51 -16.61
C GLY A 501 -7.36 32.40 -17.33
N ALA A 502 -7.71 31.34 -16.60
CA ALA A 502 -8.46 30.24 -17.20
C ALA A 502 -9.94 30.62 -17.28
N GLY A 503 -10.55 30.43 -18.45
CA GLY A 503 -12.01 30.54 -18.61
C GLY A 503 -12.73 29.38 -17.90
N LYS A 504 -13.96 29.63 -17.44
CA LYS A 504 -14.80 28.61 -16.81
C LYS A 504 -15.11 27.48 -17.80
N PRO A 505 -14.86 26.20 -17.48
CA PRO A 505 -15.27 25.08 -18.32
C PRO A 505 -16.79 25.04 -18.51
N ALA A 506 -17.26 24.77 -19.72
CA ALA A 506 -18.70 24.76 -20.04
C ALA A 506 -19.50 23.72 -19.22
N TRP A 507 -18.85 22.65 -18.77
CA TRP A 507 -19.45 21.59 -17.95
C TRP A 507 -19.39 21.87 -16.43
N TRP A 508 -18.70 22.92 -15.99
CA TRP A 508 -18.43 23.18 -14.56
C TRP A 508 -19.71 23.44 -13.74
N ASP A 509 -20.70 24.13 -14.31
CA ASP A 509 -21.94 24.47 -13.62
C ASP A 509 -22.91 23.27 -13.50
N HIS A 510 -22.57 22.13 -14.08
CA HIS A 510 -23.45 20.98 -14.16
C HIS A 510 -23.72 20.36 -12.76
N GLY A 511 -24.93 19.83 -12.55
CA GLY A 511 -25.35 19.31 -11.24
C GLY A 511 -24.44 18.22 -10.65
N TRP A 512 -23.89 17.35 -11.50
CA TRP A 512 -22.96 16.29 -11.06
C TRP A 512 -21.65 16.86 -10.52
N VAL A 513 -21.15 17.99 -11.06
CA VAL A 513 -19.93 18.66 -10.58
C VAL A 513 -20.15 19.20 -9.18
N LYS A 514 -21.26 19.90 -8.96
CA LYS A 514 -21.63 20.46 -7.65
C LYS A 514 -21.76 19.36 -6.59
N ALA A 515 -22.45 18.27 -6.92
CA ALA A 515 -22.60 17.12 -6.03
C ALA A 515 -21.25 16.43 -5.75
N ARG A 516 -20.39 16.30 -6.77
CA ARG A 516 -19.07 15.70 -6.63
C ARG A 516 -18.19 16.54 -5.70
N LEU A 517 -18.02 17.82 -5.98
CA LEU A 517 -17.16 18.70 -5.20
C LEU A 517 -17.64 18.83 -3.73
N GLN A 518 -18.95 18.81 -3.47
CA GLN A 518 -19.47 18.71 -2.10
C GLN A 518 -18.99 17.44 -1.40
N SER A 519 -19.02 16.30 -2.10
CA SER A 519 -18.55 15.02 -1.58
C SER A 519 -17.03 15.02 -1.34
N GLU A 520 -16.26 15.67 -2.23
CA GLU A 520 -14.82 15.88 -2.08
C GLU A 520 -14.50 16.64 -0.79
N GLN A 521 -15.17 17.78 -0.55
CA GLN A 521 -14.98 18.58 0.65
C GLN A 521 -15.36 17.82 1.94
N GLN A 522 -16.44 17.05 1.93
CA GLN A 522 -16.88 16.26 3.09
C GLN A 522 -15.92 15.10 3.43
N SER A 523 -15.08 14.70 2.48
CA SER A 523 -14.09 13.62 2.65
C SER A 523 -12.75 14.11 3.19
N LEU A 524 -12.57 15.43 3.39
CA LEU A 524 -11.30 16.05 3.74
C LEU A 524 -11.39 16.86 5.03
N LYS A 525 -10.34 16.76 5.86
CA LYS A 525 -10.11 17.57 7.05
C LYS A 525 -9.78 19.01 6.67
N GLU A 526 -10.30 19.99 7.42
CA GLU A 526 -9.96 21.41 7.23
C GLU A 526 -8.44 21.68 7.22
N GLY A 527 -8.02 22.65 6.40
CA GLY A 527 -6.61 23.02 6.23
C GLY A 527 -5.90 22.33 5.06
N TRP A 528 -6.62 21.54 4.27
CA TRP A 528 -6.11 20.85 3.08
C TRP A 528 -5.94 21.78 1.86
N GLN A 529 -6.72 22.85 1.81
CA GLN A 529 -6.89 23.71 0.65
C GLN A 529 -5.60 24.37 0.17
N ASN A 530 -4.89 25.08 1.07
CA ASN A 530 -3.65 25.78 0.72
C ASN A 530 -2.53 24.82 0.30
N PRO A 531 -2.25 23.71 1.01
CA PRO A 531 -1.31 22.70 0.55
C PRO A 531 -1.63 22.15 -0.84
N ALA A 532 -2.91 21.89 -1.15
CA ALA A 532 -3.33 21.44 -2.47
C ALA A 532 -3.07 22.49 -3.56
N ALA A 533 -3.39 23.76 -3.28
CA ALA A 533 -3.12 24.87 -4.19
C ALA A 533 -1.62 25.04 -4.46
N TRP A 534 -0.78 24.95 -3.41
CA TRP A 534 0.67 25.06 -3.54
C TRP A 534 1.29 23.92 -4.32
N LEU A 535 0.85 22.68 -4.10
CA LEU A 535 1.29 21.50 -4.87
C LEU A 535 1.02 21.64 -6.36
N LEU A 536 -0.02 22.39 -6.73
CA LEU A 536 -0.47 22.62 -8.09
C LEU A 536 -0.12 24.01 -8.62
N GLY A 537 0.83 24.70 -7.97
CA GLY A 537 1.48 25.90 -8.47
C GLY A 537 0.74 27.23 -8.29
N LEU A 538 -0.29 27.27 -7.45
CA LEU A 538 -0.96 28.52 -7.06
C LEU A 538 -0.27 29.17 -5.85
N LYS A 539 -0.51 30.46 -5.66
CA LYS A 539 -0.05 31.22 -4.47
C LYS A 539 -0.82 30.83 -3.21
N GLU A 540 -2.12 30.59 -3.35
CA GLU A 540 -3.06 30.24 -2.30
C GLU A 540 -4.31 29.60 -2.91
N PHE A 541 -5.19 29.04 -2.08
CA PHE A 541 -6.45 28.48 -2.54
C PHE A 541 -7.46 29.60 -2.88
N PRO A 542 -8.05 29.62 -4.10
CA PRO A 542 -9.09 30.59 -4.45
C PRO A 542 -10.34 30.38 -3.60
N ILE A 543 -10.78 31.42 -2.88
CA ILE A 543 -11.93 31.33 -1.96
C ILE A 543 -13.24 31.02 -2.67
N GLU A 544 -13.34 31.39 -3.96
CA GLU A 544 -14.49 31.13 -4.82
C GLU A 544 -14.66 29.65 -5.14
N LEU A 545 -13.59 28.84 -5.05
CA LEU A 545 -13.69 27.38 -5.18
C LEU A 545 -14.14 26.70 -3.88
N ASP A 546 -14.28 27.43 -2.76
CA ASP A 546 -14.77 26.85 -1.51
C ASP A 546 -16.29 26.63 -1.60
N HIS A 547 -16.70 25.36 -1.52
CA HIS A 547 -18.10 24.96 -1.55
C HIS A 547 -18.98 25.62 -0.49
N ARG A 548 -18.40 26.07 0.63
CA ARG A 548 -19.13 26.79 1.68
C ARG A 548 -19.66 28.14 1.19
N ASN A 549 -19.07 28.71 0.14
CA ASN A 549 -19.35 30.06 -0.35
C ASN A 549 -20.06 30.08 -1.70
N HIS A 550 -20.66 28.96 -2.14
CA HIS A 550 -21.10 28.68 -3.51
C HIS A 550 -19.92 28.63 -4.49
N PRO A 551 -19.58 27.45 -5.06
CA PRO A 551 -18.41 27.31 -5.91
C PRO A 551 -18.60 28.10 -7.21
N ASP A 552 -17.94 29.25 -7.31
CA ASP A 552 -17.85 30.04 -8.52
C ASP A 552 -16.46 29.86 -9.15
N TRP A 553 -16.37 30.06 -10.47
CA TRP A 553 -15.09 29.92 -11.15
C TRP A 553 -14.24 31.17 -10.94
N PRO A 554 -13.09 31.08 -10.23
CA PRO A 554 -12.27 32.25 -9.94
C PRO A 554 -11.51 32.72 -11.17
N ARG A 555 -11.23 34.03 -11.23
CA ARG A 555 -10.26 34.58 -12.18
C ARG A 555 -8.91 34.72 -11.49
N VAL A 556 -8.03 33.73 -11.68
CA VAL A 556 -6.67 33.75 -11.12
C VAL A 556 -5.68 34.23 -12.17
N VAL A 557 -4.99 35.32 -11.87
CA VAL A 557 -3.96 35.92 -12.73
C VAL A 557 -2.83 36.43 -11.84
N TYR A 558 -1.58 36.19 -12.22
CA TYR A 558 -0.40 36.65 -11.45
C TYR A 558 0.49 37.55 -12.28
N GLU A 559 0.92 38.65 -11.68
CA GLU A 559 2.09 39.38 -12.17
C GLU A 559 3.33 38.51 -11.91
N ALA A 560 4.03 38.16 -12.98
CA ALA A 560 5.29 37.45 -12.87
C ALA A 560 6.32 38.43 -12.28
N THR A 561 6.77 38.15 -11.06
CA THR A 561 7.83 38.97 -10.46
C THR A 561 9.10 38.82 -11.29
N ALA A 562 9.54 39.91 -11.91
CA ALA A 562 10.82 39.93 -12.60
C ALA A 562 11.89 39.56 -11.57
N LYS A 563 12.70 38.53 -11.84
CA LYS A 563 13.95 38.34 -11.10
C LYS A 563 14.77 39.61 -11.30
N THR A 564 14.77 40.50 -10.31
CA THR A 564 15.84 41.49 -10.15
C THR A 564 17.09 40.67 -9.92
N GLY A 565 17.96 40.65 -10.94
CA GLY A 565 19.19 39.86 -10.98
C GLY A 565 20.16 40.22 -9.88
#